data_AF-A0A7S3BK49-F1
#
_entry.id   AF-A0A7S3BK49-F1
#
_cell.length_a   1.000
_cell.length_b   1.000
_cell.length_c   1.000
_cell.angle_alpha   90.00
_cell.angle_beta   90.00
_cell.angle_gamma   90.00
#
_symmetry.space_group_name_H-M   'P 1'
#
loop_
_entity.id
_entity.type
_entity.pdbx_description
1 polymer ?
#
loop_
_entity_poly.entity_id
_entity_poly.type
_entity_poly.pdbx_seq_one_letter_code
_entity_poly.pdbx_strand_id
1 'polypeptide(L)'
;GEAPELLGGAFLSNPNSGTTSYDDFAASMVSVMSGFTLEGWEGSYRLTEAAWSEWSLVFWLFTVVFGGLYVVELSVAVLYLCYLKALVAVHGAIEADSSSSPSKQSQVKQLVGDGLGATGSLLTALRRRCARVIAAPAFDRVIMLAILANTA
;
A
#
# COMPACT_ATOMS: atom_id res chain seq x y z
N GLY A 1 49.86 22.44 -4.60
CA GLY A 1 49.76 23.91 -4.62
C GLY A 1 48.50 24.26 -3.89
N GLU A 2 48.60 24.35 -2.57
CA GLU A 2 47.48 24.50 -1.64
C GLU A 2 47.07 25.97 -1.63
N ALA A 3 45.81 26.24 -1.98
CA ALA A 3 45.25 27.58 -1.92
C ALA A 3 44.94 27.93 -0.45
N PRO A 4 45.23 29.17 0.00
CA PRO A 4 45.03 29.55 1.39
C PRO A 4 43.54 29.62 1.74
N GLU A 5 43.11 28.80 2.70
CA GLU A 5 41.80 28.84 3.36
C GLU A 5 41.66 30.06 4.28
N LEU A 6 41.77 31.26 3.73
CA LEU A 6 41.68 32.50 4.49
C LEU A 6 40.58 33.38 3.91
N LEU A 7 39.50 33.46 4.68
CA LEU A 7 38.24 34.18 4.46
C LEU A 7 37.18 33.40 3.65
N GLY A 8 36.68 32.29 4.21
CA GLY A 8 35.46 31.61 3.73
C GLY A 8 35.55 30.98 2.33
N GLY A 9 36.76 30.65 1.90
CA GLY A 9 37.11 30.24 0.54
C GLY A 9 36.48 28.92 0.08
N ALA A 10 35.26 29.00 -0.42
CA ALA A 10 34.71 28.11 -1.45
C ALA A 10 33.71 28.88 -2.33
N PHE A 11 34.07 30.09 -2.77
CA PHE A 11 33.17 31.00 -3.52
C PHE A 11 32.76 30.55 -4.93
N LEU A 12 33.06 29.33 -5.36
CA LEU A 12 32.89 28.92 -6.77
C LEU A 12 32.19 27.58 -6.98
N SER A 13 31.95 26.78 -5.93
CA SER A 13 31.33 25.46 -6.11
C SER A 13 29.97 25.41 -5.43
N ASN A 14 28.93 25.23 -6.26
CA ASN A 14 27.57 25.05 -5.77
C ASN A 14 27.47 23.75 -4.93
N PRO A 15 26.65 23.74 -3.88
CA PRO A 15 26.47 22.58 -3.02
C PRO A 15 26.09 21.31 -3.80
N ASN A 16 26.39 20.14 -3.22
CA ASN A 16 26.12 18.84 -3.84
C ASN A 16 26.71 18.71 -5.26
N SER A 17 27.96 19.11 -5.44
CA SER A 17 28.66 19.09 -6.73
C SER A 17 27.97 19.92 -7.83
N GLY A 18 27.26 20.97 -7.45
CA GLY A 18 26.54 21.85 -8.37
C GLY A 18 25.12 21.41 -8.75
N THR A 19 24.60 20.35 -8.11
CA THR A 19 23.22 19.89 -8.35
C THR A 19 22.17 20.72 -7.61
N THR A 20 22.52 21.32 -6.47
CA THR A 20 21.62 22.18 -5.70
C THR A 20 22.00 23.63 -5.94
N SER A 21 21.38 24.25 -6.95
CA SER A 21 21.60 25.63 -7.35
C SER A 21 20.35 26.27 -7.94
N TYR A 22 20.33 27.61 -7.95
CA TYR A 22 19.24 28.41 -8.51
C TYR A 22 19.68 29.29 -9.70
N ASP A 23 20.87 29.03 -10.23
CA ASP A 23 21.49 29.85 -11.29
C ASP A 23 20.95 29.52 -12.69
N ASP A 24 20.60 28.24 -12.90
CA ASP A 24 20.03 27.73 -14.15
C ASP A 24 18.56 27.31 -13.99
N PHE A 25 17.76 27.45 -15.05
CA PHE A 25 16.35 27.06 -15.03
C PHE A 25 16.15 25.57 -14.74
N ALA A 26 16.98 24.69 -15.33
CA ALA A 26 16.85 23.25 -15.12
C ALA A 26 17.24 22.83 -13.70
N ALA A 27 18.34 23.38 -13.16
CA ALA A 27 18.82 23.07 -11.81
C ALA A 27 17.89 23.63 -10.72
N SER A 28 17.36 24.85 -10.92
CA SER A 28 16.35 25.44 -10.05
C SER A 28 15.05 24.63 -10.07
N MET A 29 14.59 24.18 -11.24
CA MET A 29 13.39 23.32 -11.34
C MET A 29 13.57 22.01 -10.59
N VAL A 30 14.74 21.36 -10.68
CA VAL A 30 15.03 20.13 -9.92
C VAL A 30 15.00 20.41 -8.42
N SER A 31 15.68 21.47 -7.96
CA SER A 31 15.72 21.85 -6.55
C SER A 31 14.32 22.15 -5.99
N VAL A 32 13.47 22.82 -6.78
CA VAL A 32 12.07 23.08 -6.41
C VAL A 32 11.26 21.79 -6.42
N MET A 33 11.37 20.94 -7.44
CA MET A 33 10.64 19.67 -7.52
C MET A 33 10.98 18.74 -6.35
N SER A 34 12.24 18.69 -5.93
CA SER A 34 12.65 17.97 -4.71
C SER A 34 12.02 18.57 -3.44
N GLY A 35 11.83 19.89 -3.40
CA GLY A 35 11.04 20.55 -2.36
C GLY A 35 9.57 20.15 -2.38
N PHE A 36 8.95 20.08 -3.57
CA PHE A 36 7.56 19.65 -3.74
C PHE A 36 7.33 18.20 -3.29
N THR A 37 8.28 17.30 -3.54
CA THR A 37 8.22 15.90 -3.10
C THR A 37 8.65 15.68 -1.65
N LEU A 38 9.07 16.74 -0.95
CA LEU A 38 9.62 16.69 0.41
C LEU A 38 10.86 15.79 0.54
N GLU A 39 11.67 15.66 -0.51
CA GLU A 39 12.92 14.90 -0.49
C GLU A 39 14.10 15.85 -0.29
N GLY A 40 14.79 15.73 0.85
CA GLY A 40 15.98 16.56 1.14
C GLY A 40 15.70 18.07 1.26
N TRP A 41 14.44 18.48 1.33
CA TRP A 41 14.00 19.87 1.30
C TRP A 41 14.54 20.70 2.47
N GLU A 42 14.71 20.10 3.66
CA GLU A 42 15.23 20.80 4.84
C GLU A 42 16.71 21.21 4.64
N GLY A 43 17.50 20.37 3.96
CA GLY A 43 18.89 20.69 3.64
C GLY A 43 18.97 21.88 2.69
N SER A 44 18.17 21.85 1.63
CA SER A 44 18.05 22.97 0.69
C SER A 44 17.51 24.23 1.36
N TYR A 45 16.52 24.13 2.25
CA TYR A 45 16.02 25.23 3.07
C TYR A 45 17.13 25.88 3.88
N ARG A 46 17.88 25.10 4.67
CA ARG A 46 18.97 25.61 5.51
C ARG A 46 20.08 26.28 4.69
N LEU A 47 20.39 25.74 3.50
CA LEU A 47 21.36 26.36 2.58
C LEU A 47 20.84 27.70 2.05
N THR A 48 19.56 27.79 1.71
CA THR A 48 18.94 29.03 1.21
C THR A 48 18.82 30.09 2.32
N GLU A 49 18.49 29.66 3.54
CA GLU A 49 18.41 30.49 4.74
C GLU A 49 19.78 31.07 5.10
N ALA A 50 20.84 30.26 5.06
CA ALA A 50 22.22 30.70 5.30
C ALA A 50 22.76 31.63 4.21
N ALA A 51 22.32 31.45 2.96
CA ALA A 51 22.79 32.25 1.81
C ALA A 51 22.08 33.61 1.68
N TRP A 52 20.78 33.70 2.01
CA TRP A 52 19.99 34.91 1.85
C TRP A 52 19.54 35.50 3.18
N SER A 53 18.53 34.89 3.82
CA SER A 53 17.90 35.38 5.05
C SER A 53 16.81 34.39 5.51
N GLU A 54 16.36 34.55 6.75
CA GLU A 54 15.20 33.87 7.35
C GLU A 54 13.90 34.07 6.54
N TRP A 55 13.79 35.14 5.74
CA TRP A 55 12.65 35.38 4.84
C TRP A 55 12.45 34.29 3.78
N SER A 56 13.48 33.50 3.49
CA SER A 56 13.39 32.32 2.63
C SER A 56 12.38 31.28 3.17
N LEU A 57 12.08 31.29 4.47
CA LEU A 57 11.06 30.44 5.09
C LEU A 57 9.69 30.59 4.42
N VAL A 58 9.30 31.80 4.02
CA VAL A 58 7.99 32.02 3.37
C VAL A 58 7.90 31.22 2.07
N PHE A 59 8.93 31.29 1.23
CA PHE A 59 9.00 30.52 -0.02
C PHE A 59 8.94 29.01 0.23
N TRP A 60 9.69 28.51 1.20
CA TRP A 60 9.72 27.10 1.54
C TRP A 60 8.41 26.60 2.17
N LEU A 61 7.73 27.45 2.94
CA LEU A 61 6.42 27.14 3.52
C LEU A 61 5.35 27.00 2.44
N PHE A 62 5.33 27.88 1.43
CA PHE A 62 4.46 27.71 0.26
C PHE A 62 4.79 26.42 -0.50
N THR A 63 6.06 26.14 -0.74
CA THR A 63 6.51 24.92 -1.45
C THR A 63 6.07 23.64 -0.73
N VAL A 64 6.21 23.57 0.59
CA VAL A 64 5.81 22.40 1.40
C VAL A 64 4.30 22.24 1.47
N VAL A 65 3.56 23.33 1.68
CA VAL A 65 2.09 23.29 1.78
C VAL A 65 1.45 22.93 0.43
N PHE A 66 1.83 23.60 -0.65
CA PHE A 66 1.22 23.37 -1.96
C PHE A 66 1.82 22.17 -2.68
N GLY A 67 3.09 21.84 -2.45
CA GLY A 67 3.74 20.71 -3.10
C GLY A 67 3.52 19.39 -2.39
N GLY A 68 3.78 19.33 -1.09
CA GLY A 68 3.68 18.11 -0.33
C GLY A 68 2.24 17.76 0.02
N LEU A 69 1.50 18.68 0.62
CA LEU A 69 0.19 18.37 1.19
C LEU A 69 -0.85 18.19 0.08
N TYR A 70 -0.93 19.08 -0.91
CA TYR A 70 -1.94 18.95 -1.98
C TYR A 70 -1.77 17.68 -2.82
N VAL A 71 -0.54 17.34 -3.21
CA VAL A 71 -0.29 16.14 -4.04
C VAL A 71 -0.60 14.86 -3.27
N VAL A 72 -0.26 14.80 -1.97
CA VAL A 72 -0.58 13.65 -1.11
C VAL A 72 -2.09 13.53 -0.90
N GLU A 73 -2.78 14.63 -0.57
CA GLU A 73 -4.23 14.64 -0.38
C GLU A 73 -4.98 14.20 -1.65
N LEU A 74 -4.55 14.65 -2.83
CA LEU A 74 -5.10 14.17 -4.11
C LEU A 74 -4.83 12.67 -4.34
N SER A 75 -3.63 12.20 -4.04
CA SER A 75 -3.26 10.79 -4.22
C SER A 75 -4.10 9.88 -3.31
N VAL A 76 -4.30 10.26 -2.05
CA VAL A 76 -5.14 9.53 -1.11
C VAL A 76 -6.61 9.53 -1.58
N ALA A 77 -7.13 10.67 -2.05
CA ALA A 77 -8.50 10.76 -2.57
C ALA A 77 -8.73 9.82 -3.77
N VAL A 78 -7.78 9.75 -4.71
CA VAL A 78 -7.86 8.86 -5.88
C VAL A 78 -7.75 7.39 -5.48
N LEU A 79 -6.85 7.04 -4.56
CA LEU A 79 -6.72 5.69 -4.04
C LEU A 79 -8.00 5.24 -3.32
N TYR A 80 -8.58 6.12 -2.51
CA TYR A 80 -9.85 5.88 -1.85
C TYR A 80 -10.98 5.63 -2.85
N LEU A 81 -11.09 6.46 -3.90
CA LEU A 81 -12.08 6.30 -4.96
C LEU A 81 -11.92 4.94 -5.67
N CYS A 82 -10.69 4.55 -5.98
CA CYS A 82 -10.39 3.27 -6.62
C CYS A 82 -10.79 2.08 -5.73
N TYR A 83 -10.42 2.14 -4.45
CA TYR A 83 -10.77 1.13 -3.46
C TYR A 83 -12.29 0.99 -3.30
N LEU A 84 -13.00 2.12 -3.16
CA LEU A 84 -14.45 2.13 -3.02
C LEU A 84 -15.14 1.55 -4.27
N LYS A 85 -14.68 1.93 -5.46
CA LYS A 85 -15.21 1.41 -6.73
C LYS A 85 -15.04 -0.10 -6.85
N ALA A 86 -13.87 -0.61 -6.46
CA ALA A 86 -13.60 -2.05 -6.45
C ALA A 86 -14.49 -2.78 -5.44
N LEU A 87 -14.68 -2.21 -4.24
CA LEU A 87 -15.52 -2.78 -3.20
C LEU A 87 -16.99 -2.86 -3.63
N VAL A 88 -17.52 -1.79 -4.25
CA VAL A 88 -18.88 -1.78 -4.80
C VAL A 88 -19.04 -2.81 -5.92
N ALA A 89 -18.05 -2.97 -6.80
CA ALA A 89 -18.09 -3.98 -7.85
C ALA A 89 -18.12 -5.42 -7.30
N VAL A 90 -17.33 -5.70 -6.26
CA VAL A 90 -17.33 -7.00 -5.56
C VAL A 90 -18.67 -7.22 -4.85
N HIS A 91 -19.19 -6.21 -4.15
CA HIS A 91 -20.48 -6.32 -3.47
C HIS A 91 -21.63 -6.59 -4.46
N GLY A 92 -21.65 -5.88 -5.60
CA GLY A 92 -22.61 -6.13 -6.67
C GLY A 92 -22.47 -7.52 -7.30
N ALA A 93 -21.25 -8.06 -7.41
CA ALA A 93 -21.04 -9.44 -7.87
C ALA A 93 -21.58 -10.48 -6.87
N ILE A 94 -21.44 -10.23 -5.56
CA ILE A 94 -22.01 -11.09 -4.50
C ILE A 94 -23.54 -11.08 -4.57
N GLU A 95 -24.17 -9.91 -4.76
CA GLU A 95 -25.62 -9.80 -4.92
C GLU A 95 -26.11 -10.47 -6.20
N ALA A 96 -25.42 -10.27 -7.33
CA ALA A 96 -25.75 -10.91 -8.59
C ALA A 96 -25.68 -12.45 -8.50
N ASP A 97 -24.67 -13.00 -7.83
CA ASP A 97 -24.54 -14.45 -7.64
C ASP A 97 -25.68 -15.00 -6.75
N SER A 98 -26.05 -14.27 -5.69
CA SER A 98 -27.17 -14.64 -4.80
C SER A 98 -28.54 -14.65 -5.51
N SER A 99 -28.75 -13.78 -6.51
CA SER A 99 -29.97 -13.75 -7.32
C SER A 99 -30.03 -14.82 -8.42
N SER A 100 -28.90 -15.46 -8.75
CA SER A 100 -28.76 -16.33 -9.93
C SER A 100 -28.87 -17.83 -9.66
N SER A 101 -29.18 -18.28 -8.43
CA SER A 101 -29.34 -19.72 -8.13
C SER A 101 -30.60 -20.08 -7.35
N PRO A 102 -31.61 -20.58 -8.07
CA PRO A 102 -32.27 -21.82 -7.67
C PRO A 102 -32.15 -22.96 -8.71
N SER A 103 -31.63 -22.72 -9.91
CA SER A 103 -31.72 -23.68 -11.03
C SER A 103 -30.53 -24.65 -11.18
N LYS A 104 -29.32 -24.29 -10.72
CA LYS A 104 -28.12 -25.15 -10.88
C LYS A 104 -27.92 -26.20 -9.79
N GLN A 105 -28.61 -26.10 -8.65
CA GLN A 105 -28.53 -27.12 -7.58
C GLN A 105 -29.21 -28.44 -7.97
N SER A 106 -30.23 -28.39 -8.82
CA SER A 106 -30.99 -29.57 -9.26
C SER A 106 -30.21 -30.45 -10.24
N GLN A 107 -29.39 -29.86 -11.12
CA GLN A 107 -28.60 -30.60 -12.10
C GLN A 107 -27.39 -31.31 -11.47
N VAL A 108 -26.72 -30.69 -10.49
CA VAL A 108 -25.55 -31.29 -9.82
C VAL A 108 -25.95 -32.47 -8.93
N LYS A 109 -27.15 -32.44 -8.32
CA LYS A 109 -27.67 -33.58 -7.53
C LYS A 109 -27.98 -34.80 -8.39
N GLN A 110 -28.36 -34.60 -9.65
CA GLN A 110 -28.77 -35.69 -10.55
C GLN A 110 -27.55 -36.39 -11.18
N LEU A 111 -26.54 -35.62 -11.61
CA LEU A 111 -25.31 -36.18 -12.21
C LEU A 111 -24.39 -36.89 -11.20
N VAL A 112 -24.44 -36.53 -9.91
CA VAL A 112 -23.69 -37.23 -8.85
C VAL A 112 -24.37 -38.55 -8.42
N GLY A 113 -25.69 -38.67 -8.64
CA GLY A 113 -26.47 -39.86 -8.28
C GLY A 113 -26.19 -41.08 -9.16
N ASP A 114 -25.94 -40.86 -10.45
CA ASP A 114 -25.88 -41.96 -11.43
C ASP A 114 -24.47 -42.52 -11.66
N GLY A 115 -23.42 -41.87 -11.15
CA GLY A 115 -22.03 -42.22 -11.49
C GLY A 115 -21.33 -43.20 -10.55
N LEU A 116 -21.84 -43.52 -9.36
CA LEU A 116 -21.01 -44.19 -8.35
C LEU A 116 -21.80 -44.97 -7.29
N GLY A 117 -22.66 -45.90 -7.72
CA GLY A 117 -23.62 -46.60 -6.85
C GLY A 117 -23.05 -47.43 -5.69
N ALA A 118 -21.78 -47.84 -5.75
CA ALA A 118 -21.14 -48.63 -4.68
C ALA A 118 -20.00 -47.89 -3.95
N THR A 119 -19.11 -47.22 -4.68
CA THR A 119 -17.98 -46.46 -4.10
C THR A 119 -18.38 -45.04 -3.66
N GLY A 120 -19.45 -44.46 -4.20
CA GLY A 120 -19.94 -43.12 -3.82
C GLY A 120 -20.75 -43.08 -2.53
N SER A 121 -21.45 -44.16 -2.19
CA SER A 121 -22.21 -44.26 -0.93
C SER A 121 -21.27 -44.23 0.28
N LEU A 122 -20.14 -44.95 0.19
CA LEU A 122 -19.11 -44.99 1.24
C LEU A 122 -18.41 -43.63 1.37
N LEU A 123 -18.01 -43.01 0.26
CA LEU A 123 -17.41 -41.67 0.27
C LEU A 123 -18.37 -40.60 0.80
N THR A 124 -19.66 -40.69 0.49
CA THR A 124 -20.69 -39.79 1.01
C THR A 124 -20.94 -40.03 2.50
N ALA A 125 -20.96 -41.29 2.95
CA ALA A 125 -21.10 -41.65 4.36
C ALA A 125 -19.88 -41.21 5.18
N LEU A 126 -18.66 -41.41 4.66
CA LEU A 126 -17.41 -40.92 5.25
C LEU A 126 -17.40 -39.40 5.31
N ARG A 127 -17.76 -38.71 4.23
CA ARG A 127 -17.86 -37.24 4.20
C ARG A 127 -18.83 -36.72 5.26
N ARG A 128 -20.00 -37.36 5.43
CA ARG A 128 -20.96 -37.00 6.49
C ARG A 128 -20.43 -37.29 7.89
N ARG A 129 -19.67 -38.37 8.09
CA ARG A 129 -19.05 -38.69 9.39
C ARG A 129 -17.91 -37.73 9.71
N CYS A 130 -17.00 -37.47 8.76
CA CYS A 130 -15.92 -36.49 8.94
C CYS A 130 -16.47 -35.09 9.21
N ALA A 131 -17.53 -34.67 8.51
CA ALA A 131 -18.21 -33.40 8.78
C ALA A 131 -18.79 -33.34 10.21
N ARG A 132 -19.37 -34.46 10.68
CA ARG A 132 -19.88 -34.55 12.07
C ARG A 132 -18.77 -34.54 13.12
N VAL A 133 -17.63 -35.14 12.81
CA VAL A 133 -16.45 -35.17 13.69
C VAL A 133 -15.82 -33.78 13.77
N ILE A 134 -15.68 -33.09 12.64
CA ILE A 134 -15.12 -31.72 12.59
C ILE A 134 -16.05 -30.71 13.27
N ALA A 135 -17.37 -30.87 13.15
CA ALA A 135 -18.33 -29.98 13.81
C ALA A 135 -18.53 -30.27 15.30
N ALA A 136 -17.87 -31.30 15.87
CA ALA A 136 -18.01 -31.64 17.27
C ALA A 136 -17.12 -30.71 18.12
N PRO A 137 -17.64 -30.10 19.20
CA PRO A 137 -16.86 -29.19 20.05
C PRO A 137 -15.71 -29.88 20.80
N ALA A 138 -15.69 -31.22 20.83
CA ALA A 138 -14.57 -31.99 21.36
C ALA A 138 -13.34 -31.99 20.43
N PHE A 139 -13.55 -31.90 19.11
CA PHE A 139 -12.47 -31.86 18.13
C PHE A 139 -11.67 -30.56 18.24
N ASP A 140 -12.34 -29.43 18.42
CA ASP A 140 -11.71 -28.13 18.66
C ASP A 140 -10.85 -28.13 19.93
N ARG A 141 -11.33 -28.77 21.01
CA ARG A 141 -10.56 -28.93 22.26
C ARG A 141 -9.31 -29.78 22.04
N VAL A 142 -9.39 -30.84 21.23
CA VAL A 142 -8.23 -31.70 20.89
C VAL A 142 -7.21 -30.94 20.04
N ILE A 143 -7.64 -30.17 19.04
CA ILE A 143 -6.74 -29.34 18.23
C ILE A 143 -6.06 -28.29 19.09
N MET A 144 -6.81 -27.59 19.95
CA MET A 144 -6.25 -26.55 20.81
C MET A 144 -5.21 -27.13 21.78
N LEU A 145 -5.46 -28.34 22.33
CA LEU A 145 -4.47 -29.06 23.15
C LEU A 145 -3.23 -29.49 22.33
N ALA A 146 -3.41 -29.95 21.10
CA ALA A 146 -2.29 -30.34 20.22
C ALA A 146 -1.42 -29.13 19.83
N ILE A 147 -2.04 -27.98 19.57
CA ILE A 147 -1.32 -26.72 19.33
C ILE A 147 -0.54 -26.30 20.58
N LEU A 148 -1.18 -26.33 21.75
CA LEU A 148 -0.53 -25.97 23.02
C LEU A 148 0.64 -26.91 23.34
N ALA A 149 0.49 -28.22 23.10
CA ALA A 149 1.55 -29.21 23.33
C ALA A 149 2.73 -29.09 22.35
N ASN A 150 2.51 -28.58 21.13
CA ASN A 150 3.57 -28.31 20.16
C ASN A 150 4.22 -26.92 20.34
N THR A 151 3.56 -26.03 21.10
CA THR A 151 4.05 -24.67 21.38
C THR A 151 4.79 -24.56 22.71
N ALA A 152 4.62 -25.53 23.62
CA ALA A 152 5.37 -25.66 24.87
C ALA A 152 6.70 -26.41 24.68
#